data_AF-A0A7V4MZM3-F1
#
_entry.id   AF-A0A7V4MZM3-F1
#
_cell.length_a   1.000
_cell.length_b   1.000
_cell.length_c   1.000
_cell.angle_alpha   90.00
_cell.angle_beta   90.00
_cell.angle_gamma   90.00
#
_symmetry.space_group_name_H-M   'P 1'
#
loop_
_entity.id
_entity.type
_entity.pdbx_description
1 polymer ?
#
loop_
_entity_poly.entity_id
_entity_poly.type
_entity_poly.pdbx_seq_one_letter_code
_entity_poly.pdbx_strand_id
1 'polypeptide(L)'
;MGSVAVQNRELFAHWIEEHGAEKFILAADFIDEKIAIGGWQNVTDISLDDFITDYENKGIQYVMCTDISKDGMLQGSSIDIYRRLHHDFPRLNIIASGGITFLHEIEELDRSGIYGVIIGKAIYEGRINLDDLAKFISE
;
A
#
# COMPACT_ATOMS: atom_id res chain seq x y z
N MET A 1 0.06 7.01 7.77
CA MET A 1 -1.09 7.13 8.70
C MET A 1 -2.12 6.08 8.36
N GLY A 2 -2.40 5.15 9.28
CA GLY A 2 -3.38 4.05 9.12
C GLY A 2 -4.64 4.29 9.96
N SER A 3 -4.78 3.59 11.09
CA SER A 3 -5.99 3.64 11.96
C SER A 3 -6.54 5.04 12.25
N VAL A 4 -5.69 6.05 12.50
CA VAL A 4 -6.13 7.43 12.75
C VAL A 4 -6.86 8.03 11.54
N ALA A 5 -6.44 7.70 10.32
CA ALA A 5 -7.08 8.13 9.09
C ALA A 5 -8.50 7.53 8.92
N VAL A 6 -8.85 6.51 9.71
CA VAL A 6 -10.21 5.95 9.70
C VAL A 6 -10.99 6.44 10.91
N GLN A 7 -10.40 6.39 12.10
CA GLN A 7 -11.06 6.63 13.37
C GLN A 7 -11.21 8.11 13.71
N ASN A 8 -10.32 8.97 13.21
CA ASN A 8 -10.35 10.41 13.45
C ASN A 8 -9.95 11.18 12.20
N ARG A 9 -10.84 11.15 11.20
CA ARG A 9 -10.64 11.74 9.88
C ARG A 9 -10.37 13.24 9.94
N GLU A 10 -11.10 13.95 10.79
CA GLU A 10 -10.96 15.40 10.97
C GLU A 10 -9.58 15.78 11.49
N LEU A 11 -9.07 15.04 12.49
CA LEU A 11 -7.72 15.26 13.00
C LEU A 11 -6.65 15.05 11.93
N PHE A 12 -6.78 13.98 11.14
CA PHE A 12 -5.79 13.74 10.09
C PHE A 12 -5.90 14.77 8.96
N ALA A 13 -7.12 15.20 8.59
CA ALA A 13 -7.32 16.28 7.63
C ALA A 13 -6.65 17.58 8.12
N HIS A 14 -6.81 17.91 9.41
CA HIS A 14 -6.15 19.06 10.01
C HIS A 14 -4.61 18.96 9.93
N TRP A 15 -4.02 17.80 10.21
CA TRP A 15 -2.57 17.60 10.06
C TRP A 15 -2.09 17.74 8.61
N ILE A 16 -2.89 17.28 7.65
CA ILE A 16 -2.57 17.45 6.23
C ILE A 16 -2.55 18.95 5.87
N GLU A 17 -3.55 19.71 6.30
CA GLU A 17 -3.63 21.15 6.08
C GLU A 17 -2.49 21.91 6.76
N GLU A 18 -2.14 21.53 8.00
CA GLU A 18 -1.11 22.21 8.79
C GLU A 18 0.32 21.90 8.32
N HIS A 19 0.59 20.65 7.93
CA HIS A 19 1.96 20.17 7.73
C HIS A 19 2.33 19.87 6.28
N GLY A 20 1.35 19.86 5.37
CA GLY A 20 1.52 19.48 3.96
C GLY A 20 1.27 17.99 3.73
N ALA A 21 0.50 17.68 2.69
CA ALA A 21 0.11 16.31 2.35
C ALA A 21 1.30 15.43 1.94
N GLU A 22 2.35 16.03 1.38
CA GLU A 22 3.57 15.35 0.92
C GLU A 22 4.36 14.69 2.05
N LYS A 23 4.11 15.09 3.31
CA LYS A 23 4.78 14.51 4.48
C LYS A 23 4.13 13.24 4.98
N PHE A 24 3.00 12.83 4.39
CA PHE A 24 2.23 11.69 4.84
C PHE A 24 2.10 10.63 3.75
N ILE A 25 2.32 9.38 4.15
CA ILE A 25 1.91 8.20 3.40
C ILE A 25 0.61 7.70 4.03
N LEU A 26 -0.46 7.59 3.26
CA LEU A 26 -1.70 6.94 3.73
C LEU A 26 -1.48 5.43 3.76
N ALA A 27 -1.74 4.79 4.90
CA ALA A 27 -1.69 3.33 5.02
C ALA A 27 -3.12 2.79 4.88
N ALA A 28 -3.37 2.06 3.81
CA ALA A 28 -4.63 1.41 3.48
C ALA A 28 -4.44 -0.11 3.60
N ASP A 29 -4.52 -0.60 4.83
CA ASP A 29 -4.55 -2.03 5.10
C ASP A 29 -5.96 -2.55 4.81
N PHE A 30 -6.09 -3.65 4.07
CA PHE A 30 -7.40 -4.17 3.65
C PHE A 30 -7.50 -5.70 3.69
N ILE A 31 -8.74 -6.16 3.84
CA ILE A 31 -9.18 -7.56 3.68
C ILE A 31 -10.41 -7.53 2.78
N ASP A 32 -10.42 -8.32 1.70
CA ASP A 32 -11.52 -8.32 0.72
C ASP A 32 -11.91 -6.91 0.27
N GLU A 33 -10.89 -6.07 0.00
CA GLU A 33 -11.02 -4.66 -0.40
C GLU A 33 -11.78 -3.76 0.58
N LYS A 34 -11.89 -4.17 1.84
CA LYS A 34 -12.41 -3.36 2.94
C LYS A 34 -11.30 -2.96 3.89
N ILE A 35 -11.34 -1.71 4.37
CA ILE A 35 -10.29 -1.18 5.24
C ILE A 35 -10.29 -1.88 6.61
N ALA A 36 -9.11 -2.33 7.02
CA ALA A 36 -8.84 -2.94 8.32
C ALA A 36 -8.07 -1.98 9.23
N ILE A 37 -8.43 -1.93 10.52
CA ILE A 37 -7.83 -1.03 11.51
C ILE A 37 -7.50 -1.73 12.82
N GLY A 38 -6.79 -1.02 13.71
CA GLY A 38 -6.48 -1.51 15.05
C GLY A 38 -5.53 -2.72 15.04
N GLY A 39 -4.53 -2.71 14.15
CA GLY A 39 -3.64 -3.86 13.94
C GLY A 39 -4.37 -5.03 13.29
N TRP A 40 -5.21 -4.74 12.30
CA TRP A 40 -5.95 -5.70 11.47
C TRP A 40 -7.05 -6.49 12.20
N GLN A 41 -7.37 -6.12 13.44
CA GLN A 41 -8.37 -6.81 14.24
C GLN A 41 -9.82 -6.45 13.85
N ASN A 42 -10.02 -5.30 13.21
CA ASN A 42 -11.35 -4.80 12.87
C ASN A 42 -11.42 -4.44 11.39
N VAL A 43 -12.23 -5.18 10.63
CA VAL A 43 -12.57 -4.85 9.24
C VAL A 43 -13.79 -3.92 9.25
N THR A 44 -13.64 -2.76 8.64
CA THR A 44 -14.71 -1.76 8.52
C THR A 44 -15.55 -2.01 7.27
N ASP A 45 -16.69 -1.32 7.13
CA ASP A 45 -17.46 -1.34 5.87
C ASP A 45 -16.99 -0.31 4.84
N ILE A 46 -15.90 0.40 5.13
CA ILE A 46 -15.31 1.38 4.21
C ILE A 46 -14.55 0.61 3.13
N SER A 47 -14.94 0.82 1.86
CA SER A 47 -14.20 0.24 0.74
C SER A 47 -12.81 0.87 0.60
N LEU A 48 -11.88 0.10 0.05
CA LEU A 48 -10.52 0.55 -0.25
C LEU A 48 -10.54 1.78 -1.16
N ASP A 49 -11.35 1.74 -2.22
CA ASP A 49 -11.43 2.80 -3.23
C ASP A 49 -12.04 4.09 -2.65
N ASP A 50 -13.10 4.00 -1.85
CA ASP A 50 -13.70 5.18 -1.18
C ASP A 50 -12.72 5.81 -0.21
N PHE A 51 -11.97 4.99 0.53
CA PHE A 51 -10.97 5.46 1.47
C PHE A 51 -9.83 6.21 0.77
N ILE A 52 -9.33 5.66 -0.33
CA ILE A 52 -8.27 6.29 -1.12
C ILE A 52 -8.79 7.59 -1.76
N THR A 53 -9.98 7.56 -2.36
CA THR A 53 -10.61 8.73 -2.99
C THR A 53 -10.75 9.88 -2.00
N ASP A 54 -11.20 9.60 -0.78
CA ASP A 54 -11.40 10.62 0.26
C ASP A 54 -10.10 11.36 0.61
N TYR A 55 -8.97 10.65 0.63
CA TYR A 55 -7.66 11.21 0.98
C TYR A 55 -6.87 11.77 -0.20
N GLU A 56 -7.05 11.23 -1.41
CA GLU A 56 -6.55 11.86 -2.63
C GLU A 56 -7.14 13.26 -2.78
N ASN A 57 -8.45 13.42 -2.53
CA ASN A 57 -9.12 14.73 -2.54
C ASN A 57 -8.58 15.71 -1.49
N LYS A 58 -7.90 15.21 -0.44
CA LYS A 58 -7.21 16.01 0.58
C LYS A 58 -5.74 16.27 0.22
N GLY A 59 -5.30 15.83 -0.96
CA GLY A 59 -3.97 16.10 -1.50
C GLY A 59 -2.91 15.05 -1.19
N ILE A 60 -3.27 13.92 -0.55
CA ILE A 60 -2.32 12.82 -0.34
C ILE A 60 -1.76 12.36 -1.69
N GLN A 61 -0.45 12.11 -1.73
CA GLN A 61 0.26 11.68 -2.93
C GLN A 61 0.76 10.24 -2.86
N TYR A 62 0.94 9.69 -1.65
CA TYR A 62 1.50 8.35 -1.44
C TYR A 62 0.51 7.49 -0.67
N VAL A 63 0.22 6.31 -1.20
CA VAL A 63 -0.64 5.33 -0.55
C VAL A 63 0.06 3.98 -0.50
N MET A 64 0.26 3.47 0.71
CA MET A 64 0.72 2.12 0.96
C MET A 64 -0.49 1.21 1.15
N CYS A 65 -0.66 0.25 0.25
CA CYS A 65 -1.78 -0.68 0.26
C CYS A 65 -1.30 -2.05 0.71
N THR A 66 -1.78 -2.54 1.85
CA THR A 66 -1.42 -3.88 2.36
C THR A 66 -2.60 -4.83 2.22
N ASP A 67 -2.45 -5.88 1.42
CA ASP A 67 -3.40 -7.00 1.44
C ASP A 67 -3.09 -7.89 2.65
N ILE A 68 -3.89 -7.74 3.71
CA ILE A 68 -3.70 -8.46 4.96
C ILE A 68 -3.97 -9.95 4.80
N SER A 69 -4.80 -10.36 3.83
CA SER A 69 -5.07 -11.79 3.59
C SER A 69 -3.82 -12.54 3.11
N LYS A 70 -2.84 -11.82 2.56
CA LYS A 70 -1.60 -12.37 2.01
C LYS A 70 -0.36 -12.03 2.83
N ASP A 71 -0.46 -11.09 3.78
CA ASP A 71 0.71 -10.65 4.53
C ASP A 71 1.35 -11.79 5.34
N GLY A 72 2.67 -11.93 5.19
CA GLY A 72 3.44 -13.02 5.81
C GLY A 72 3.11 -14.44 5.34
N MET A 73 2.20 -14.63 4.37
CA MET A 73 1.80 -15.97 3.90
C MET A 73 2.75 -16.59 2.89
N LEU A 74 3.55 -15.77 2.20
CA LEU A 74 4.48 -16.19 1.14
C LEU A 74 3.80 -16.95 -0.01
N GLN A 75 2.63 -16.45 -0.43
CA GLN A 75 1.79 -17.05 -1.47
C GLN A 75 1.68 -16.19 -2.74
N GLY A 76 2.52 -15.16 -2.84
CA GLY A 76 2.38 -14.09 -3.82
C GLY A 76 1.46 -12.98 -3.33
N SER A 77 1.55 -11.84 -3.98
CA SER A 77 0.87 -10.58 -3.66
C SER A 77 -0.41 -10.41 -4.49
N SER A 78 -1.14 -9.32 -4.25
CA SER A 78 -2.37 -8.99 -4.99
C SER A 78 -2.11 -8.06 -6.18
N ILE A 79 -1.28 -8.53 -7.11
CA ILE A 79 -0.83 -7.77 -8.28
C ILE A 79 -1.99 -7.11 -9.02
N ASP A 80 -3.07 -7.85 -9.27
CA ASP A 80 -4.23 -7.32 -10.02
C ASP A 80 -4.95 -6.19 -9.27
N ILE A 81 -4.98 -6.24 -7.93
CA ILE A 81 -5.54 -5.15 -7.12
C ILE A 81 -4.64 -3.91 -7.27
N TYR A 82 -3.32 -4.04 -7.13
CA TYR A 82 -2.43 -2.87 -7.23
C TYR A 82 -2.46 -2.26 -8.64
N ARG A 83 -2.55 -3.08 -9.69
CA ARG A 83 -2.73 -2.61 -11.08
C ARG A 83 -4.00 -1.80 -11.24
N ARG A 84 -5.11 -2.31 -10.72
CA ARG A 84 -6.40 -1.61 -10.75
C ARG A 84 -6.29 -0.29 -10.00
N LEU A 85 -5.72 -0.28 -8.79
CA LEU A 85 -5.54 0.94 -8.02
C LEU A 85 -4.67 1.97 -8.74
N HIS A 86 -3.57 1.55 -9.38
CA HIS A 86 -2.75 2.47 -10.15
C HIS A 86 -3.49 3.05 -11.37
N HIS A 87 -4.29 2.23 -12.04
CA HIS A 87 -5.14 2.67 -13.14
C HIS A 87 -6.22 3.67 -12.69
N ASP A 88 -6.89 3.39 -11.57
CA ASP A 88 -8.01 4.19 -11.08
C ASP A 88 -7.53 5.49 -10.39
N PHE A 89 -6.33 5.47 -9.82
CA PHE A 89 -5.71 6.59 -9.11
C PHE A 89 -4.35 6.99 -9.74
N PRO A 90 -4.31 7.46 -10.99
CA PRO A 90 -3.05 7.68 -11.74
C PRO A 90 -2.19 8.83 -11.21
N ARG A 91 -2.70 9.63 -10.26
CA ARG A 91 -1.94 10.70 -9.59
C ARG A 91 -1.26 10.23 -8.31
N LEU A 92 -1.60 9.05 -7.82
CA LEU A 92 -1.08 8.51 -6.58
C LEU A 92 0.12 7.61 -6.83
N ASN A 93 1.12 7.76 -5.96
CA ASN A 93 2.23 6.83 -5.83
C ASN A 93 1.78 5.65 -4.97
N ILE A 94 1.30 4.59 -5.64
CA ILE A 94 0.86 3.36 -4.99
C ILE A 94 2.06 2.51 -4.59
N ILE A 95 2.13 2.14 -3.31
CA ILE A 95 3.15 1.26 -2.74
C ILE A 95 2.46 -0.06 -2.40
N ALA A 96 2.84 -1.14 -3.09
CA ALA A 96 2.30 -2.47 -2.87
C ALA A 96 2.93 -3.13 -1.63
N SER A 97 2.10 -3.73 -0.78
CA SER A 97 2.53 -4.45 0.43
C SER A 97 1.64 -5.66 0.68
N GLY A 98 2.20 -6.71 1.29
CA GLY A 98 1.49 -7.96 1.61
C GLY A 98 1.72 -9.07 0.59
N GLY A 99 2.31 -10.18 1.05
CA GLY A 99 2.41 -11.43 0.27
C GLY A 99 3.52 -11.52 -0.76
N ILE A 100 4.32 -10.47 -0.98
CA ILE A 100 5.46 -10.50 -1.94
C ILE A 100 6.39 -11.66 -1.59
N THR A 101 6.59 -12.57 -2.55
CA THR A 101 7.28 -13.84 -2.34
C THR A 101 8.38 -14.09 -3.36
N PHE A 102 8.16 -13.69 -4.62
CA PHE A 102 9.03 -14.00 -5.73
C PHE A 102 9.51 -12.73 -6.43
N LEU A 103 10.74 -12.77 -6.98
CA LEU A 103 11.33 -11.66 -7.72
C LEU A 103 10.50 -11.22 -8.93
N HIS A 104 9.86 -12.18 -9.63
CA HIS A 104 9.06 -11.88 -10.82
C HIS A 104 7.84 -10.99 -10.51
N GLU A 105 7.31 -11.06 -9.29
CA GLU A 105 6.20 -10.19 -8.87
C GLU A 105 6.65 -8.74 -8.83
N ILE A 106 7.88 -8.48 -8.38
CA ILE A 106 8.47 -7.14 -8.32
C ILE A 106 8.65 -6.60 -9.73
N GLU A 107 9.16 -7.43 -10.66
CA GLU A 107 9.25 -7.05 -12.09
C GLU A 107 7.88 -6.75 -12.69
N GLU A 108 6.86 -7.48 -12.28
CA GLU A 108 5.50 -7.32 -12.76
C GLU A 108 4.85 -6.04 -12.23
N LEU A 109 5.07 -5.71 -10.96
CA LEU A 109 4.60 -4.47 -10.33
C LEU A 109 5.33 -3.25 -10.90
N ASP A 110 6.64 -3.33 -11.09
CA ASP A 110 7.46 -2.29 -11.72
C ASP A 110 6.98 -1.99 -13.15
N ARG A 111 6.80 -3.03 -13.99
CA ARG A 111 6.20 -2.88 -15.32
C ARG A 111 4.79 -2.31 -15.32
N SER A 112 4.07 -2.44 -14.21
CA SER A 112 2.70 -1.93 -14.05
C SER A 112 2.66 -0.49 -13.53
N GLY A 113 3.81 0.18 -13.36
CA GLY A 113 3.89 1.56 -12.89
C GLY A 113 3.68 1.72 -11.38
N ILE A 114 3.71 0.63 -10.61
CA ILE A 114 3.61 0.69 -9.15
C ILE A 114 4.85 1.39 -8.61
N TYR A 115 4.65 2.43 -7.81
CA TYR A 115 5.72 3.31 -7.33
C TYR A 115 6.72 2.59 -6.42
N GLY A 116 6.26 1.66 -5.60
CA GLY A 116 7.13 0.93 -4.69
C GLY A 116 6.55 -0.38 -4.20
N VAL A 117 7.41 -1.20 -3.62
CA VAL A 117 7.05 -2.51 -3.07
C VAL A 117 7.68 -2.67 -1.68
N ILE A 118 6.89 -3.09 -0.70
CA ILE A 118 7.37 -3.44 0.64
C ILE A 118 7.52 -4.96 0.73
N ILE A 119 8.74 -5.39 1.07
CA ILE A 119 9.10 -6.80 1.18
C ILE A 119 9.58 -7.06 2.61
N GLY A 120 8.88 -7.94 3.31
CA GLY A 120 9.24 -8.37 4.65
C GLY A 120 9.76 -9.80 4.64
N LYS A 121 8.86 -10.74 4.95
CA LYS A 121 9.19 -12.15 5.23
C LYS A 121 9.98 -12.87 4.14
N ALA A 122 9.78 -12.53 2.85
CA ALA A 122 10.51 -13.17 1.76
C ALA A 122 12.03 -12.89 1.78
N ILE A 123 12.44 -11.72 2.28
CA ILE A 123 13.87 -11.43 2.52
C ILE A 123 14.38 -12.23 3.72
N TYR A 124 13.62 -12.22 4.83
CA TYR A 124 14.02 -12.94 6.04
C TYR A 124 14.15 -14.46 5.85
N GLU A 125 13.34 -15.05 4.97
CA GLU A 125 13.41 -16.49 4.63
C GLU A 125 14.31 -16.80 3.43
N GLY A 126 15.04 -15.81 2.89
CA GLY A 126 15.99 -16.02 1.79
C GLY A 126 15.34 -16.40 0.45
N ARG A 127 14.06 -16.07 0.25
CA ARG A 127 13.37 -16.28 -1.03
C ARG A 127 13.72 -15.20 -2.04
N ILE A 128 14.01 -14.00 -1.56
CA ILE A 128 14.48 -12.86 -2.35
C ILE A 128 15.73 -12.33 -1.66
N ASN A 129 16.85 -12.27 -2.36
CA ASN A 129 18.07 -11.69 -1.82
C ASN A 129 18.16 -10.21 -2.16
N LEU A 130 18.86 -9.43 -1.33
CA LEU A 130 19.08 -8.00 -1.59
C LEU A 130 19.81 -7.76 -2.91
N ASP A 131 20.73 -8.65 -3.29
CA ASP A 131 21.45 -8.57 -4.57
C ASP A 131 20.50 -8.70 -5.77
N ASP A 132 19.42 -9.49 -5.65
CA ASP A 132 18.41 -9.63 -6.69
C ASP A 132 17.64 -8.31 -6.92
N LEU A 133 17.60 -7.45 -5.89
CA LEU A 133 16.87 -6.18 -5.89
C LEU A 133 17.68 -5.00 -6.43
N ALA A 134 19.01 -5.11 -6.50
CA ALA A 134 19.89 -4.02 -6.92
C ALA A 134 19.49 -3.42 -8.28
N LYS A 135 18.98 -4.27 -9.19
CA LYS A 135 18.52 -3.86 -10.54
C LYS A 135 17.31 -2.91 -10.55
N PHE A 136 16.55 -2.81 -9.45
CA PHE A 136 15.39 -1.92 -9.33
C PHE A 136 15.71 -0.61 -8.60
N ILE A 137 16.89 -0.51 -7.99
CA ILE A 137 17.30 0.63 -7.14
C ILE A 137 18.35 1.50 -7.87
N SER A 138 18.76 1.10 -9.07
CA SER A 138 19.82 1.76 -9.84
C SER A 138 19.28 2.99 -10.57
N GLU A 139 19.79 4.17 -10.22
CA GLU A 139 19.69 5.45 -10.95
C GLU A 139 20.35 5.40 -12.34
#